data_AF-A0A166E742-F1
#
_entry.id   AF-A0A166E742-F1
#
_cell.length_a   1.000
_cell.length_b   1.000
_cell.length_c   1.000
_cell.angle_alpha   90.00
_cell.angle_beta   90.00
_cell.angle_gamma   90.00
#
_symmetry.space_group_name_H-M   'P 1'
#
loop_
_entity.id
_entity.type
_entity.pdbx_description
1 polymer ?
#
loop_
_entity_poly.entity_id
_entity_poly.type
_entity_poly.pdbx_seq_one_letter_code
_entity_poly.pdbx_strand_id
1 'polypeptide(L)'
;MKIGIVVHGPNIIDSGCACKIISLLSNFGDVKSRLGGTMGRTAVIDASMEKIIDISFKLLPSESVSLFKEEEVDVIFLLNYGKSSITGHTFGFKVFKNSFLESNDIFTKDRLSRNFNHDTHSTIPFIQVERPGEVDGSVIQWNGELSELTDKIAKLLNLKVLDPKTIIKKYFSDEIDNELDITFNGDSIQDSDVAITDIDDNEVSQSGVVLDDNQISDSYLNDINGSVSNSNMSISDDSVSDSDVINGGSSASSSHMLINDDLSSDSDVLGVTSSTSNSGEKIRKIYGVSPNENIFVNGVVIGKSTSENVSIVSKNGRIVDIIGGIIKPHGVEKLGSVNISKAIVKTGLLRKFKPNPRIVSKCDFNEISGIGNTSNENSLRIAFIDHAAENIYNLNNCDLVVTVGDDTTLIASDILYRFSIPVIGITDGDLDKVVEKGFKAKDSLIIELAEGLDDIIGRAIFDKIFDFSPILEINLNSEDSIFDNCETFNISDLKNKKIKELKEEILKIINNISPKYNIKY
;
A
#
# COMPACT_ATOMS: atom_id res chain seq x y z
N MET A 1 -33.04 -11.43 -3.85
CA MET A 1 -32.11 -10.29 -3.90
C MET A 1 -30.69 -10.85 -3.93
N LYS A 2 -29.84 -10.39 -4.84
CA LYS A 2 -28.40 -10.62 -4.83
C LYS A 2 -27.75 -9.50 -4.01
N ILE A 3 -27.02 -9.84 -2.97
CA ILE A 3 -26.47 -8.89 -2.00
C ILE A 3 -24.95 -8.99 -2.04
N GLY A 4 -24.28 -7.91 -2.45
CA GLY A 4 -22.84 -7.77 -2.32
C GLY A 4 -22.46 -7.16 -0.97
N ILE A 5 -21.49 -7.73 -0.26
CA ILE A 5 -20.99 -7.20 1.00
C ILE A 5 -19.49 -6.97 0.89
N VAL A 6 -19.06 -5.72 1.02
CA VAL A 6 -17.66 -5.34 1.18
C VAL A 6 -17.38 -5.24 2.67
N VAL A 7 -16.53 -6.13 3.19
CA VAL A 7 -16.08 -6.10 4.59
C VAL A 7 -14.77 -5.32 4.64
N HIS A 8 -14.71 -4.22 5.40
CA HIS A 8 -13.52 -3.38 5.49
C HIS A 8 -12.89 -3.39 6.89
N GLY A 9 -11.58 -3.63 6.91
CA GLY A 9 -10.73 -3.59 8.09
C GLY A 9 -10.90 -4.78 9.05
N PRO A 10 -9.94 -4.99 9.96
CA PRO A 10 -10.00 -6.11 10.91
C PRO A 10 -11.05 -5.91 12.02
N ASN A 11 -11.34 -4.67 12.42
CA ASN A 11 -12.19 -4.38 13.59
C ASN A 11 -13.65 -4.87 13.43
N ILE A 12 -14.22 -4.81 12.23
CA ILE A 12 -15.58 -5.30 11.96
C ILE A 12 -15.67 -6.82 12.08
N ILE A 13 -14.57 -7.53 11.81
CA ILE A 13 -14.44 -8.98 11.91
C ILE A 13 -14.17 -9.37 13.37
N ASP A 14 -13.17 -8.75 13.99
CA ASP A 14 -12.74 -9.03 15.37
C ASP A 14 -13.84 -8.75 16.40
N SER A 15 -14.70 -7.76 16.15
CA SER A 15 -15.88 -7.49 17.00
C SER A 15 -16.99 -8.55 16.87
N GLY A 16 -16.89 -9.47 15.91
CA GLY A 16 -17.92 -10.44 15.56
C GLY A 16 -19.13 -9.83 14.84
N CYS A 17 -19.11 -8.54 14.54
CA CYS A 17 -20.23 -7.85 13.88
C CYS A 17 -20.39 -8.28 12.41
N ALA A 18 -19.29 -8.47 11.68
CA ALA A 18 -19.33 -8.93 10.29
C ALA A 18 -20.14 -10.23 10.15
N CYS A 19 -19.83 -11.25 10.97
CA CYS A 19 -20.54 -12.54 10.95
C CYS A 19 -22.05 -12.38 11.24
N LYS A 20 -22.41 -11.57 12.25
CA LYS A 20 -23.80 -11.31 12.61
C LYS A 20 -24.56 -10.61 11.48
N ILE A 21 -23.96 -9.61 10.86
CA ILE A 21 -24.59 -8.81 9.79
C ILE A 21 -24.72 -9.64 8.51
N ILE A 22 -23.71 -10.40 8.13
CA ILE A 22 -23.78 -11.32 6.97
C ILE A 22 -24.90 -12.34 7.17
N SER A 23 -24.99 -12.94 8.37
CA SER A 23 -26.07 -13.87 8.72
C SER A 23 -27.44 -13.21 8.69
N LEU A 24 -27.54 -11.96 9.16
CA LEU A 24 -28.77 -11.17 9.10
C LEU A 24 -29.22 -10.94 7.66
N LEU A 25 -28.30 -10.46 6.80
CA LEU A 25 -28.56 -10.12 5.40
C LEU A 25 -28.89 -11.36 4.55
N SER A 26 -28.40 -12.54 4.93
CA SER A 26 -28.75 -13.81 4.28
C SER A 26 -30.25 -14.14 4.38
N ASN A 27 -30.97 -13.55 5.34
CA ASN A 27 -32.43 -13.69 5.42
C ASN A 27 -33.19 -12.83 4.38
N PHE A 28 -32.49 -11.95 3.66
CA PHE A 28 -33.06 -11.04 2.67
C PHE A 28 -32.70 -11.43 1.22
N GLY A 29 -31.75 -12.35 1.03
CA GLY A 29 -31.28 -12.71 -0.30
C GLY A 29 -30.04 -13.60 -0.29
N ASP A 30 -29.53 -13.86 -1.49
CA ASP A 30 -28.25 -14.54 -1.71
C ASP A 30 -27.11 -13.55 -1.45
N VAL A 31 -26.17 -13.93 -0.57
CA VAL A 31 -25.13 -13.04 -0.07
C VAL A 31 -23.77 -13.50 -0.56
N LYS A 32 -23.06 -12.59 -1.22
CA LYS A 32 -21.63 -12.73 -1.49
C LYS A 32 -20.88 -11.68 -0.69
N SER A 33 -19.85 -12.09 0.03
CA SER A 33 -19.01 -11.16 0.77
C SER A 33 -17.54 -11.30 0.40
N ARG A 34 -16.85 -10.17 0.33
CA ARG A 34 -15.41 -10.09 0.04
C ARG A 34 -14.75 -9.06 0.92
N LEU A 35 -13.47 -9.25 1.19
CA LEU A 35 -12.69 -8.31 1.96
C LEU A 35 -12.16 -7.18 1.06
N GLY A 36 -12.41 -5.93 1.48
CA GLY A 36 -11.66 -4.77 0.99
C GLY A 36 -10.65 -4.36 2.06
N GLY A 37 -9.35 -4.54 1.84
CA GLY A 37 -8.35 -4.37 2.90
C GLY A 37 -7.25 -5.43 2.89
N THR A 38 -6.06 -5.08 3.40
CA THR A 38 -4.93 -6.00 3.57
C THR A 38 -4.91 -6.62 4.96
N MET A 39 -5.08 -5.83 6.03
CA MET A 39 -5.01 -6.33 7.41
C MET A 39 -6.24 -7.15 7.78
N GLY A 40 -7.38 -6.89 7.15
CA GLY A 40 -8.60 -7.67 7.35
C GLY A 40 -8.42 -9.16 7.08
N ARG A 41 -7.47 -9.58 6.22
CA ARG A 41 -7.24 -11.00 5.90
C ARG A 41 -6.81 -11.79 7.12
N THR A 42 -5.88 -11.25 7.92
CA THR A 42 -5.50 -11.88 9.18
C THR A 42 -6.70 -12.07 10.10
N ALA A 43 -7.61 -11.09 10.16
CA ALA A 43 -8.81 -11.18 10.99
C ALA A 43 -9.81 -12.20 10.45
N VAL A 44 -10.02 -12.29 9.13
CA VAL A 44 -10.85 -13.34 8.52
C VAL A 44 -10.28 -14.72 8.87
N ILE A 45 -8.96 -14.90 8.74
CA ILE A 45 -8.28 -16.15 9.07
C ILE A 45 -8.46 -16.50 10.54
N ASP A 46 -8.17 -15.57 11.44
CA ASP A 46 -8.28 -15.79 12.88
C ASP A 46 -9.72 -16.15 13.28
N ALA A 47 -10.72 -15.55 12.62
CA ALA A 47 -12.14 -15.80 12.85
C ALA A 47 -12.69 -17.04 12.13
N SER A 48 -11.88 -17.75 11.34
CA SER A 48 -12.30 -18.89 10.50
C SER A 48 -13.44 -18.54 9.52
N MET A 49 -13.38 -17.33 8.94
CA MET A 49 -14.42 -16.77 8.09
C MET A 49 -14.10 -16.85 6.59
N GLU A 50 -13.03 -17.52 6.16
CA GLU A 50 -12.58 -17.54 4.76
C GLU A 50 -13.58 -18.22 3.81
N LYS A 51 -14.44 -19.09 4.33
CA LYS A 51 -15.54 -19.71 3.58
C LYS A 51 -16.76 -18.80 3.42
N ILE A 52 -16.78 -17.68 4.13
CA ILE A 52 -17.89 -16.72 4.17
C ILE A 52 -17.47 -15.41 3.48
N ILE A 53 -16.27 -14.93 3.78
CA ILE A 53 -15.66 -13.71 3.24
C ILE A 53 -14.53 -14.13 2.29
N ASP A 54 -14.69 -13.82 1.02
CA ASP A 54 -13.67 -14.04 0.01
C ASP A 54 -12.43 -13.16 0.26
N ILE A 55 -11.28 -13.81 0.39
CA ILE A 55 -9.95 -13.20 0.59
C ILE A 55 -8.93 -13.63 -0.47
N SER A 56 -9.38 -14.28 -1.55
CA SER A 56 -8.53 -14.82 -2.61
C SER A 56 -7.74 -13.71 -3.32
N PHE A 57 -8.37 -12.57 -3.57
CA PHE A 57 -7.73 -11.42 -4.21
C PHE A 57 -7.47 -10.28 -3.23
N LYS A 58 -6.45 -9.48 -3.54
CA LYS A 58 -6.16 -8.26 -2.78
C LYS A 58 -6.92 -7.14 -3.47
N LEU A 59 -8.01 -6.72 -2.85
CA LEU A 59 -8.90 -5.72 -3.42
C LEU A 59 -8.96 -4.51 -2.50
N LEU A 60 -8.91 -3.33 -3.11
CA LEU A 60 -9.40 -2.11 -2.49
C LEU A 60 -10.91 -2.22 -2.27
N PRO A 61 -11.46 -1.53 -1.26
CA PRO A 61 -12.90 -1.46 -1.06
C PRO A 61 -13.66 -1.00 -2.31
N SER A 62 -13.14 -0.03 -3.07
CA SER A 62 -13.75 0.44 -4.33
C SER A 62 -13.66 -0.56 -5.48
N GLU A 63 -12.57 -1.34 -5.55
CA GLU A 63 -12.46 -2.45 -6.51
C GLU A 63 -13.45 -3.56 -6.19
N SER A 64 -13.61 -3.87 -4.90
CA SER A 64 -14.63 -4.81 -4.41
C SER A 64 -16.05 -4.39 -4.80
N VAL A 65 -16.35 -3.09 -4.72
CA VAL A 65 -17.62 -2.53 -5.21
C VAL A 65 -17.74 -2.68 -6.72
N SER A 66 -16.69 -2.38 -7.48
CA SER A 66 -16.68 -2.46 -8.95
C SER A 66 -16.96 -3.89 -9.44
N LEU A 67 -16.32 -4.90 -8.84
CA LEU A 67 -16.60 -6.30 -9.12
C LEU A 67 -18.05 -6.69 -8.79
N PHE A 68 -18.66 -6.14 -7.72
CA PHE A 68 -20.07 -6.41 -7.43
C PHE A 68 -21.00 -5.78 -8.46
N LYS A 69 -20.63 -4.65 -9.06
CA LYS A 69 -21.39 -4.05 -10.17
C LYS A 69 -21.36 -4.97 -11.40
N GLU A 70 -20.19 -5.51 -11.74
CA GLU A 70 -20.02 -6.47 -12.84
C GLU A 70 -20.81 -7.77 -12.60
N GLU A 71 -20.93 -8.19 -11.35
CA GLU A 71 -21.75 -9.36 -10.95
C GLU A 71 -23.26 -9.09 -10.90
N GLU A 72 -23.69 -7.87 -11.23
CA GLU A 72 -25.09 -7.44 -11.28
C GLU A 72 -25.84 -7.74 -9.97
N VAL A 73 -25.26 -7.32 -8.84
CA VAL A 73 -25.96 -7.40 -7.54
C VAL A 73 -27.06 -6.36 -7.45
N ASP A 74 -28.10 -6.65 -6.65
CA ASP A 74 -29.23 -5.74 -6.45
C ASP A 74 -28.91 -4.63 -5.45
N VAL A 75 -28.00 -4.88 -4.50
CA VAL A 75 -27.59 -3.95 -3.44
C VAL A 75 -26.18 -4.27 -2.96
N ILE A 76 -25.41 -3.23 -2.61
CA ILE A 76 -24.06 -3.35 -2.05
C ILE A 76 -24.03 -2.78 -0.64
N PHE A 77 -23.57 -3.56 0.32
CA PHE A 77 -23.30 -3.13 1.69
C PHE A 77 -21.79 -2.92 1.90
N LEU A 78 -21.41 -1.79 2.47
CA LEU A 78 -20.07 -1.56 3.03
C LEU A 78 -20.16 -1.75 4.55
N LEU A 79 -19.55 -2.80 5.09
CA LEU A 79 -19.42 -2.99 6.52
C LEU A 79 -18.11 -2.40 6.99
N ASN A 80 -18.19 -1.35 7.79
CA ASN A 80 -17.02 -0.64 8.29
C ASN A 80 -17.08 -0.44 9.80
N TYR A 81 -15.90 -0.38 10.42
CA TYR A 81 -15.73 -0.10 11.83
C TYR A 81 -14.57 0.89 12.01
N GLY A 82 -14.84 2.14 11.63
CA GLY A 82 -13.89 3.23 11.78
C GLY A 82 -13.50 3.46 13.25
N LYS A 83 -12.40 4.17 13.45
CA LYS A 83 -11.96 4.58 14.80
C LYS A 83 -12.97 5.49 15.49
N SER A 84 -13.64 6.32 14.68
CA SER A 84 -14.75 7.18 15.08
C SER A 84 -15.82 7.20 13.98
N SER A 85 -17.02 7.68 14.28
CA SER A 85 -18.02 7.97 13.24
C SER A 85 -17.46 8.90 12.16
N ILE A 86 -16.63 9.89 12.52
CA ILE A 86 -16.02 10.84 11.58
C ILE A 86 -15.16 10.11 10.54
N THR A 87 -14.23 9.25 10.99
CA THR A 87 -13.31 8.57 10.07
C THR A 87 -14.06 7.60 9.18
N GLY A 88 -14.99 6.84 9.76
CA GLY A 88 -15.79 5.88 9.00
C GLY A 88 -16.73 6.52 7.98
N HIS A 89 -17.40 7.62 8.33
CA HIS A 89 -18.23 8.37 7.39
C HIS A 89 -17.40 8.93 6.23
N THR A 90 -16.23 9.50 6.54
CA THR A 90 -15.30 10.05 5.56
C THR A 90 -14.81 8.94 4.61
N PHE A 91 -14.48 7.78 5.16
CA PHE A 91 -14.08 6.61 4.39
C PHE A 91 -15.18 6.11 3.46
N GLY A 92 -16.40 5.91 3.99
CA GLY A 92 -17.53 5.45 3.19
C GLY A 92 -17.85 6.37 2.02
N PHE A 93 -17.79 7.69 2.22
CA PHE A 93 -17.95 8.66 1.14
C PHE A 93 -16.87 8.51 0.05
N LYS A 94 -15.61 8.25 0.44
CA LYS A 94 -14.52 8.08 -0.51
C LYS A 94 -14.66 6.80 -1.33
N VAL A 95 -15.04 5.69 -0.68
CA VAL A 95 -15.36 4.46 -1.41
C VAL A 95 -16.50 4.70 -2.38
N PHE A 96 -17.55 5.40 -1.95
CA PHE A 96 -18.67 5.78 -2.81
C PHE A 96 -18.21 6.65 -3.99
N LYS A 97 -17.50 7.76 -3.73
CA LYS A 97 -16.95 8.67 -4.75
C LYS A 97 -16.13 7.90 -5.78
N ASN A 98 -15.14 7.14 -5.33
CA ASN A 98 -14.24 6.40 -6.24
C ASN A 98 -14.95 5.28 -7.02
N SER A 99 -16.07 4.77 -6.52
CA SER A 99 -16.78 3.66 -7.19
C SER A 99 -17.92 4.14 -8.08
N PHE A 100 -18.55 5.28 -7.80
CA PHE A 100 -19.79 5.72 -8.45
C PHE A 100 -19.70 7.09 -9.13
N LEU A 101 -18.70 7.91 -8.82
CA LEU A 101 -18.51 9.24 -9.40
C LEU A 101 -17.21 9.20 -10.22
N GLU A 102 -17.31 9.15 -11.55
CA GLU A 102 -16.14 9.06 -12.43
C GLU A 102 -15.21 10.28 -12.30
N SER A 103 -13.91 10.07 -12.58
CA SER A 103 -12.82 11.07 -12.46
C SER A 103 -12.96 12.33 -13.34
N ASN A 104 -13.95 12.40 -14.24
CA ASN A 104 -14.23 13.53 -15.13
C ASN A 104 -15.48 14.34 -14.72
N ASP A 105 -16.20 13.93 -13.68
CA ASP A 105 -17.35 14.69 -13.17
C ASP A 105 -16.87 15.74 -12.15
N ILE A 106 -16.69 16.97 -12.64
CA ILE A 106 -16.37 18.14 -11.82
C ILE A 106 -17.45 18.32 -10.74
N PHE A 107 -17.03 18.28 -9.48
CA PHE A 107 -17.85 18.50 -8.29
C PHE A 107 -18.42 19.91 -8.28
N THR A 108 -19.63 20.06 -8.81
CA THR A 108 -20.43 21.26 -8.57
C THR A 108 -21.47 20.96 -7.50
N LYS A 109 -21.63 21.88 -6.54
CA LYS A 109 -22.69 21.88 -5.51
C LYS A 109 -24.09 21.60 -6.09
N ASP A 110 -24.28 21.98 -7.36
CA ASP A 110 -25.53 21.85 -8.11
C ASP A 110 -25.70 20.49 -8.83
N ARG A 111 -24.65 19.64 -8.89
CA ARG A 111 -24.72 18.25 -9.40
C ARG A 111 -24.74 17.20 -8.32
N LEU A 112 -24.17 17.46 -7.13
CA LEU A 112 -24.44 16.62 -5.95
C LEU A 112 -25.95 16.52 -5.74
N SER A 113 -26.69 17.63 -5.83
CA SER A 113 -28.16 17.64 -5.74
C SER A 113 -28.89 16.91 -6.89
N ARG A 114 -28.28 16.78 -8.09
CA ARG A 114 -28.88 16.14 -9.27
C ARG A 114 -28.55 14.65 -9.40
N ASN A 115 -27.33 14.20 -9.07
CA ASN A 115 -26.95 12.78 -9.14
C ASN A 115 -27.55 11.92 -8.01
N PHE A 116 -28.06 12.53 -6.94
CA PHE A 116 -28.96 11.82 -6.03
C PHE A 116 -30.30 11.47 -6.70
N ASN A 117 -30.71 12.19 -7.76
CA ASN A 117 -32.06 12.14 -8.30
C ASN A 117 -32.21 11.85 -9.81
N HIS A 118 -31.16 11.80 -10.64
CA HIS A 118 -31.31 11.29 -12.01
C HIS A 118 -29.98 10.99 -12.73
N ASP A 119 -29.97 9.81 -13.38
CA ASP A 119 -29.22 9.35 -14.56
C ASP A 119 -27.90 8.54 -14.46
N THR A 120 -28.09 7.24 -14.76
CA THR A 120 -27.34 6.37 -15.70
C THR A 120 -25.81 6.35 -15.56
N HIS A 121 -25.21 5.55 -14.66
CA HIS A 121 -24.82 4.19 -15.02
C HIS A 121 -24.57 3.20 -13.85
N SER A 122 -25.04 3.48 -12.62
CA SER A 122 -25.13 2.43 -11.58
C SER A 122 -26.19 2.78 -10.53
N THR A 123 -27.39 2.23 -10.71
CA THR A 123 -28.57 2.38 -9.82
C THR A 123 -28.51 1.49 -8.58
N ILE A 124 -27.41 0.76 -8.37
CA ILE A 124 -27.27 -0.19 -7.28
C ILE A 124 -27.17 0.59 -5.96
N PRO A 125 -28.08 0.42 -5.00
CA PRO A 125 -28.00 1.10 -3.71
C PRO A 125 -26.72 0.70 -2.99
N PHE A 126 -25.97 1.69 -2.54
CA PHE A 126 -24.74 1.54 -1.77
C PHE A 126 -24.99 1.97 -0.32
N ILE A 127 -25.05 0.99 0.57
CA ILE A 127 -25.42 1.17 1.97
C ILE A 127 -24.21 0.89 2.86
N GLN A 128 -23.74 1.88 3.59
CA GLN A 128 -22.74 1.71 4.63
C GLN A 128 -23.40 1.36 5.97
N VAL A 129 -22.87 0.35 6.64
CA VAL A 129 -23.11 0.06 8.05
C VAL A 129 -21.84 0.41 8.81
N GLU A 130 -21.89 1.49 9.58
CA GLU A 130 -20.74 2.07 10.28
C GLU A 130 -20.82 1.78 11.78
N ARG A 131 -19.74 1.19 12.32
CA ARG A 131 -19.55 0.95 13.78
C ARG A 131 -20.77 0.32 14.45
N PRO A 132 -21.26 -0.83 13.95
CA PRO A 132 -22.38 -1.53 14.57
C PRO A 132 -22.07 -1.86 16.03
N GLY A 133 -23.04 -1.60 16.92
CA GLY A 133 -22.90 -1.82 18.37
C GLY A 133 -22.36 -0.62 19.15
N GLU A 134 -21.84 0.42 18.48
CA GLU A 134 -21.40 1.66 19.12
C GLU A 134 -22.55 2.66 19.26
N VAL A 135 -22.49 3.55 20.25
CA VAL A 135 -23.50 4.59 20.51
C VAL A 135 -23.63 5.59 19.35
N ASP A 136 -22.54 5.81 18.62
CA ASP A 136 -22.48 6.65 17.42
C ASP A 136 -22.47 5.84 16.11
N GLY A 137 -22.82 4.54 16.18
CA GLY A 137 -23.01 3.70 15.01
C GLY A 137 -24.17 4.17 14.13
N SER A 138 -24.05 3.96 12.82
CA SER A 138 -25.00 4.50 11.84
C SER A 138 -25.15 3.64 10.59
N VAL A 139 -26.26 3.83 9.88
CA VAL A 139 -26.49 3.31 8.53
C VAL A 139 -26.67 4.49 7.59
N ILE A 140 -25.97 4.47 6.45
CA ILE A 140 -25.97 5.54 5.46
C ILE A 140 -26.21 4.92 4.09
N GLN A 141 -27.24 5.35 3.37
CA GLN A 141 -27.41 5.00 1.96
C GLN A 141 -26.87 6.15 1.11
N TRP A 142 -25.78 5.92 0.40
CA TRP A 142 -25.00 6.98 -0.28
C TRP A 142 -25.58 7.44 -1.61
N ASN A 143 -26.49 6.68 -2.22
CA ASN A 143 -27.12 7.02 -3.49
C ASN A 143 -28.60 6.59 -3.51
N GLY A 144 -29.37 7.29 -4.35
CA GLY A 144 -30.81 7.10 -4.48
C GLY A 144 -31.60 7.53 -3.24
N GLU A 145 -32.92 7.38 -3.33
CA GLU A 145 -33.84 7.65 -2.23
C GLU A 145 -33.74 6.57 -1.14
N LEU A 146 -33.98 6.96 0.11
CA LEU A 146 -33.90 6.07 1.26
C LEU A 146 -34.84 4.87 1.09
N SER A 147 -34.27 3.67 1.01
CA SER A 147 -35.04 2.45 0.80
C SER A 147 -35.63 1.92 2.12
N GLU A 148 -36.78 1.22 2.03
CA GLU A 148 -37.36 0.48 3.16
C GLU A 148 -36.38 -0.54 3.74
N LEU A 149 -35.49 -1.08 2.90
CA LEU A 149 -34.42 -1.98 3.31
C LEU A 149 -33.45 -1.28 4.29
N THR A 150 -32.99 -0.07 3.97
CA THR A 150 -32.10 0.71 4.84
C THR A 150 -32.71 0.95 6.22
N ASP A 151 -33.97 1.38 6.26
CA ASP A 151 -34.70 1.60 7.53
C ASP A 151 -34.87 0.30 8.32
N LYS A 152 -35.17 -0.80 7.64
CA LYS A 152 -35.33 -2.11 8.28
C LYS A 152 -34.02 -2.63 8.86
N ILE A 153 -32.91 -2.50 8.12
CA ILE A 153 -31.58 -2.89 8.59
C ILE A 153 -31.15 -2.02 9.78
N ALA A 154 -31.34 -0.70 9.70
CA ALA A 154 -31.04 0.21 10.81
C ALA A 154 -31.81 -0.17 12.09
N LYS A 155 -33.11 -0.49 11.98
CA LYS A 155 -33.92 -0.97 13.12
C LYS A 155 -33.41 -2.29 13.69
N LEU A 156 -33.11 -3.28 12.82
CA LEU A 156 -32.65 -4.60 13.25
C LEU A 156 -31.28 -4.55 13.94
N LEU A 157 -30.41 -3.62 13.52
CA LEU A 157 -29.09 -3.41 14.10
C LEU A 157 -29.08 -2.37 15.24
N ASN A 158 -30.22 -1.73 15.53
CA ASN A 158 -30.36 -0.62 16.47
C ASN A 158 -29.39 0.55 16.17
N LEU A 159 -29.35 0.96 14.91
CA LEU A 159 -28.48 2.03 14.40
C LEU A 159 -29.28 3.24 13.92
N LYS A 160 -28.64 4.41 13.93
CA LYS A 160 -29.24 5.65 13.40
C LYS A 160 -29.07 5.71 11.89
N VAL A 161 -30.14 6.04 11.17
CA VAL A 161 -30.03 6.39 9.75
C VAL A 161 -29.53 7.83 9.64
N LEU A 162 -28.51 8.08 8.81
CA LEU A 162 -27.98 9.41 8.56
C LEU A 162 -28.12 9.78 7.08
N ASP A 163 -28.39 11.07 6.83
CA ASP A 163 -28.44 11.64 5.49
C ASP A 163 -27.01 11.93 4.97
N PRO A 164 -26.59 11.36 3.82
CA PRO A 164 -25.31 11.65 3.18
C PRO A 164 -25.01 13.15 3.03
N LYS A 165 -26.03 13.97 2.71
CA LYS A 165 -25.84 15.42 2.49
C LYS A 165 -25.35 16.12 3.75
N THR A 166 -25.81 15.67 4.91
CA THR A 166 -25.38 16.21 6.21
C THR A 166 -23.93 15.88 6.50
N ILE A 167 -23.48 14.67 6.15
CA ILE A 167 -22.09 14.22 6.30
C ILE A 167 -21.17 15.00 5.37
N ILE A 168 -21.53 15.09 4.09
CA ILE A 168 -20.77 15.80 3.05
C ILE A 168 -20.58 17.27 3.45
N LYS A 169 -21.66 17.95 3.82
CA LYS A 169 -21.60 19.36 4.26
C LYS A 169 -20.72 19.55 5.50
N LYS A 170 -20.65 18.57 6.40
CA LYS A 170 -19.92 18.68 7.66
C LYS A 170 -18.42 18.47 7.51
N TYR A 171 -18.00 17.56 6.61
CA TYR A 171 -16.61 17.12 6.53
C TYR A 171 -15.90 17.49 5.22
N PHE A 172 -16.66 17.87 4.18
CA PHE A 172 -16.14 18.07 2.82
C PHE A 172 -16.53 19.43 2.23
N SER A 173 -17.06 20.35 3.05
CA SER A 173 -17.46 21.70 2.58
C SER A 173 -16.32 22.45 1.90
N ASP A 174 -15.09 22.34 2.44
CA ASP A 174 -13.93 23.04 1.89
C ASP A 174 -13.35 22.31 0.65
N GLU A 175 -13.51 20.99 0.52
CA GLU A 175 -13.11 20.25 -0.69
C GLU A 175 -13.98 20.66 -1.89
N ILE A 176 -15.28 20.82 -1.65
CA ILE A 176 -16.26 21.24 -2.66
C ILE A 176 -16.03 22.69 -3.11
N ASP A 177 -15.64 23.57 -2.18
CA ASP A 177 -15.36 24.98 -2.51
C ASP A 177 -13.99 25.15 -3.19
N ASN A 178 -12.98 24.32 -2.88
CA ASN A 178 -11.66 24.35 -3.55
C ASN A 178 -11.66 23.73 -4.96
N GLU A 179 -12.47 22.69 -5.23
CA GLU A 179 -12.61 22.16 -6.60
C GLU A 179 -13.27 23.20 -7.53
N LEU A 180 -14.09 24.11 -7.00
CA LEU A 180 -14.65 25.25 -7.74
C LEU A 180 -13.57 26.30 -8.09
N ASP A 181 -12.70 26.66 -7.14
CA ASP A 181 -11.62 27.64 -7.36
C ASP A 181 -10.55 27.18 -8.37
N ILE A 182 -10.36 25.86 -8.53
CA ILE A 182 -9.46 25.29 -9.56
C ILE A 182 -10.05 25.49 -10.97
N THR A 183 -11.38 25.49 -11.12
CA THR A 183 -12.06 25.75 -12.40
C THR A 183 -12.13 27.23 -12.78
N PHE A 184 -11.99 28.16 -11.83
CA PHE A 184 -12.08 29.61 -12.10
C PHE A 184 -10.73 30.31 -12.34
N ASN A 185 -9.61 29.64 -12.09
CA ASN A 185 -8.25 30.15 -12.38
C ASN A 185 -7.61 29.49 -13.62
N GLY A 186 -8.43 29.09 -14.59
CA GLY A 186 -7.96 28.81 -15.95
C GLY A 186 -7.87 30.11 -16.72
N ASP A 187 -6.64 30.55 -17.01
CA ASP A 187 -6.37 31.66 -17.91
C ASP A 187 -7.18 31.53 -19.21
N SER A 188 -7.75 32.65 -19.60
CA SER A 188 -8.47 32.87 -20.85
C SER A 188 -7.72 32.30 -22.06
N ILE A 189 -8.34 31.34 -22.76
CA ILE A 189 -8.13 31.17 -24.18
C ILE A 189 -9.46 31.50 -24.85
N GLN A 190 -9.41 32.53 -25.69
CA GLN A 190 -10.53 33.06 -26.45
C GLN A 190 -11.17 31.99 -27.33
N ASP A 191 -12.50 32.07 -27.41
CA ASP A 191 -13.35 31.41 -28.40
C ASP A 191 -12.76 31.47 -29.82
N SER A 192 -12.81 30.33 -30.51
CA SER A 192 -13.35 30.30 -31.87
C SER A 192 -13.86 28.90 -32.24
N ASP A 193 -15.17 28.87 -32.44
CA ASP A 193 -15.88 28.13 -33.49
C ASP A 193 -16.11 26.61 -33.35
N VAL A 194 -17.28 26.30 -32.78
CA VAL A 194 -18.44 25.68 -33.46
C VAL A 194 -18.13 24.80 -34.68
N ALA A 195 -18.37 23.48 -34.57
CA ALA A 195 -19.44 22.77 -35.28
C ALA A 195 -19.18 21.25 -35.28
N ILE A 196 -20.19 20.52 -34.82
CA ILE A 196 -20.42 19.12 -35.20
C ILE A 196 -20.95 19.13 -36.64
N THR A 197 -20.35 18.35 -37.53
CA THR A 197 -21.08 17.69 -38.63
C THR A 197 -20.50 16.31 -38.87
N ASP A 198 -21.41 15.35 -38.93
CA ASP A 198 -21.24 13.93 -39.20
C ASP A 198 -20.73 13.61 -40.63
N ILE A 199 -20.36 12.32 -40.79
CA ILE A 199 -20.48 11.42 -41.96
C ILE A 199 -19.14 10.88 -42.51
N ASP A 200 -18.98 9.56 -42.26
CA ASP A 200 -18.49 8.45 -43.10
C ASP A 200 -17.39 8.68 -44.16
N ASP A 201 -16.33 7.87 -44.12
CA ASP A 201 -16.27 6.63 -44.93
C ASP A 201 -14.93 5.88 -44.77
N ASN A 202 -15.01 4.58 -45.03
CA ASN A 202 -13.94 3.58 -45.03
C ASN A 202 -12.83 3.82 -46.08
N GLU A 203 -11.75 3.05 -45.92
CA GLU A 203 -10.83 2.48 -46.93
C GLU A 203 -9.37 3.00 -46.90
N VAL A 204 -8.38 2.15 -46.53
CA VAL A 204 -7.59 1.20 -47.36
C VAL A 204 -6.15 1.72 -47.57
N SER A 205 -5.23 1.02 -46.89
CA SER A 205 -3.88 0.57 -47.25
C SER A 205 -2.96 1.30 -48.28
N GLN A 206 -1.67 1.28 -47.90
CA GLN A 206 -0.47 0.90 -48.68
C GLN A 206 0.29 1.92 -49.58
N SER A 207 1.55 2.14 -49.18
CA SER A 207 2.81 1.95 -49.95
C SER A 207 3.36 3.02 -50.93
N GLY A 208 4.71 3.09 -50.97
CA GLY A 208 5.59 3.75 -51.99
C GLY A 208 6.40 4.92 -51.40
N VAL A 209 7.72 4.91 -51.16
CA VAL A 209 8.96 4.57 -51.92
C VAL A 209 9.29 5.54 -53.08
N VAL A 210 10.61 5.83 -53.21
CA VAL A 210 11.41 6.54 -54.26
C VAL A 210 11.78 7.99 -53.85
N LEU A 211 13.01 8.32 -53.43
CA LEU A 211 14.37 8.37 -54.06
C LEU A 211 14.66 9.60 -54.96
N ASP A 212 15.67 10.34 -54.49
CA ASP A 212 16.78 11.06 -55.15
C ASP A 212 16.64 12.27 -56.11
N ASP A 213 17.51 13.25 -55.79
CA ASP A 213 18.50 13.93 -56.63
C ASP A 213 18.37 15.42 -57.07
N ASN A 214 19.51 16.10 -56.82
CA ASN A 214 20.17 17.20 -57.54
C ASN A 214 19.92 18.69 -57.22
N GLN A 215 20.98 19.26 -56.60
CA GLN A 215 21.82 20.42 -56.98
C GLN A 215 21.20 21.69 -57.60
N ILE A 216 21.66 22.87 -57.12
CA ILE A 216 22.45 23.89 -57.87
C ILE A 216 22.57 25.22 -57.07
N SER A 217 23.84 25.68 -56.88
CA SER A 217 24.45 27.04 -56.84
C SER A 217 23.68 28.26 -56.23
N ASP A 218 24.26 29.33 -55.68
CA ASP A 218 25.55 29.98 -55.93
C ASP A 218 25.77 31.18 -54.96
N SER A 219 27.05 31.56 -54.79
CA SER A 219 27.56 32.96 -54.78
C SER A 219 27.98 33.74 -53.49
N TYR A 220 29.20 34.31 -53.65
CA TYR A 220 29.84 35.54 -53.11
C TYR A 220 30.67 35.57 -51.79
N LEU A 221 32.01 35.62 -52.00
CA LEU A 221 33.06 36.57 -51.51
C LEU A 221 32.61 37.63 -50.47
N ASN A 222 33.39 38.12 -49.50
CA ASN A 222 34.83 38.26 -49.27
C ASN A 222 34.98 38.81 -47.83
N ASP A 223 36.00 38.40 -47.06
CA ASP A 223 37.04 39.33 -46.58
C ASP A 223 37.99 38.68 -45.56
N ILE A 224 39.22 39.17 -45.67
CA ILE A 224 40.50 38.59 -45.26
C ILE A 224 41.07 39.38 -44.07
N ASN A 225 41.87 38.68 -43.26
CA ASN A 225 43.09 39.09 -42.53
C ASN A 225 42.96 38.71 -41.05
N GLY A 226 43.67 37.69 -40.55
CA GLY A 226 45.13 37.55 -40.52
C GLY A 226 45.51 37.59 -39.03
N SER A 227 46.45 36.85 -38.47
CA SER A 227 47.55 36.03 -38.98
C SER A 227 48.25 35.46 -37.73
N VAL A 228 48.66 34.18 -37.78
CA VAL A 228 50.00 33.66 -37.36
C VAL A 228 50.37 33.83 -35.85
N SER A 229 50.74 32.81 -35.07
CA SER A 229 51.88 31.89 -35.25
C SER A 229 51.86 30.69 -34.28
N ASN A 230 52.37 29.57 -34.80
CA ASN A 230 52.84 28.35 -34.14
C ASN A 230 53.94 28.55 -33.08
N SER A 231 54.03 27.59 -32.14
CA SER A 231 55.21 26.72 -31.88
C SER A 231 54.97 25.88 -30.59
N ASN A 232 54.97 24.54 -30.65
CA ASN A 232 56.08 23.61 -30.30
C ASN A 232 56.60 23.77 -28.83
N MET A 233 56.98 22.77 -28.02
CA MET A 233 57.06 21.30 -28.01
C MET A 233 57.67 20.92 -26.63
N SER A 234 57.37 19.71 -26.12
CA SER A 234 58.22 18.80 -25.29
C SER A 234 58.72 19.11 -23.84
N ILE A 235 58.43 18.15 -22.92
CA ILE A 235 59.33 17.37 -21.98
C ILE A 235 60.01 18.18 -20.83
N SER A 236 60.18 17.79 -19.55
CA SER A 236 60.41 16.54 -18.77
C SER A 236 60.21 16.78 -17.25
N ASP A 237 59.97 15.69 -16.51
CA ASP A 237 60.41 15.27 -15.14
C ASP A 237 60.92 16.31 -14.11
N ASP A 238 60.37 16.31 -12.89
CA ASP A 238 61.01 15.69 -11.70
C ASP A 238 60.17 15.84 -10.41
N SER A 239 60.41 14.90 -9.50
CA SER A 239 59.81 14.62 -8.18
C SER A 239 59.84 15.75 -7.12
N VAL A 240 58.88 15.74 -6.18
CA VAL A 240 59.04 15.61 -4.69
C VAL A 240 57.74 16.00 -3.96
N SER A 241 57.54 15.32 -2.82
CA SER A 241 56.49 15.36 -1.78
C SER A 241 55.89 16.71 -1.37
N ASP A 242 54.59 16.76 -1.08
CA ASP A 242 54.04 16.70 0.29
C ASP A 242 52.51 16.87 0.29
N SER A 243 51.92 16.40 1.38
CA SER A 243 50.51 16.38 1.80
C SER A 243 49.71 17.67 1.60
N ASP A 244 48.45 17.57 1.16
CA ASP A 244 47.27 17.82 2.00
C ASP A 244 45.93 17.80 1.21
N VAL A 245 45.01 16.97 1.72
CA VAL A 245 43.55 17.18 1.85
C VAL A 245 42.83 18.01 0.78
N ILE A 246 42.11 17.37 -0.17
CA ILE A 246 40.85 17.90 -0.73
C ILE A 246 39.86 16.76 -1.05
N ASN A 247 38.62 16.98 -0.59
CA ASN A 247 37.37 16.29 -0.87
C ASN A 247 37.11 15.98 -2.37
N GLY A 248 36.60 14.77 -2.63
CA GLY A 248 35.85 14.40 -3.83
C GLY A 248 35.20 13.05 -3.56
N GLY A 249 33.91 12.99 -3.23
CA GLY A 249 32.87 13.13 -4.23
C GLY A 249 32.68 11.78 -4.94
N SER A 250 32.18 10.77 -4.21
CA SER A 250 31.69 9.53 -4.81
C SER A 250 30.17 9.54 -4.75
N SER A 251 29.60 9.60 -5.94
CA SER A 251 28.19 9.47 -6.29
C SER A 251 27.55 8.26 -5.61
N ALA A 252 26.78 8.51 -4.55
CA ALA A 252 25.79 7.57 -4.06
C ALA A 252 24.61 7.60 -5.04
N SER A 253 24.54 6.59 -5.91
CA SER A 253 23.33 6.25 -6.64
C SER A 253 22.27 5.84 -5.63
N SER A 254 21.47 6.81 -5.19
CA SER A 254 20.28 6.59 -4.38
C SER A 254 19.24 5.91 -5.27
N SER A 255 19.23 4.59 -5.29
CA SER A 255 18.13 3.80 -5.83
C SER A 255 16.97 3.90 -4.84
N HIS A 256 16.06 4.82 -5.18
CA HIS A 256 14.94 5.28 -4.37
C HIS A 256 13.91 4.19 -4.12
N MET A 257 13.53 4.08 -2.85
CA MET A 257 12.36 3.33 -2.39
C MET A 257 11.11 4.17 -2.67
N LEU A 258 10.48 3.94 -3.82
CA LEU A 258 9.04 4.14 -3.93
C LEU A 258 8.41 2.92 -3.25
N ILE A 259 7.74 3.15 -2.13
CA ILE A 259 6.69 2.23 -1.70
C ILE A 259 5.64 2.28 -2.81
N ASN A 260 5.75 1.39 -3.80
CA ASN A 260 4.56 1.00 -4.53
C ASN A 260 3.65 0.39 -3.48
N ASP A 261 2.55 1.08 -3.26
CA ASP A 261 1.57 0.90 -2.20
C ASP A 261 0.86 -0.46 -2.36
N ASP A 262 1.59 -1.57 -2.18
CA ASP A 262 1.03 -2.92 -2.19
C ASP A 262 0.69 -3.45 -0.78
N LEU A 263 0.73 -2.55 0.21
CA LEU A 263 0.06 -2.67 1.51
C LEU A 263 -1.16 -1.70 1.63
N SER A 264 -1.58 -1.08 0.52
CA SER A 264 -2.76 -0.20 0.48
C SER A 264 -4.06 -1.02 0.51
N SER A 265 -4.88 -0.82 1.53
CA SER A 265 -6.36 -0.85 1.43
C SER A 265 -7.06 -0.63 2.78
N ASP A 266 -6.39 -0.66 3.92
CA ASP A 266 -6.96 -0.11 5.15
C ASP A 266 -6.71 1.40 5.18
N SER A 267 -7.61 2.21 4.65
CA SER A 267 -7.48 3.66 4.77
C SER A 267 -8.80 4.34 5.10
N ASP A 268 -9.01 4.59 6.39
CA ASP A 268 -9.65 5.82 6.86
C ASP A 268 -8.82 7.01 6.33
N VAL A 269 -9.01 7.43 5.07
CA VAL A 269 -8.33 8.61 4.54
C VAL A 269 -8.96 9.81 5.21
N LEU A 270 -8.21 10.45 6.08
CA LEU A 270 -8.65 11.58 6.89
C LEU A 270 -8.92 12.79 5.96
N GLY A 271 -10.07 13.45 6.14
CA GLY A 271 -10.64 14.47 5.25
C GLY A 271 -9.67 15.61 4.91
N VAL A 272 -9.79 16.20 3.72
CA VAL A 272 -8.84 17.19 3.18
C VAL A 272 -9.37 18.60 3.41
N THR A 273 -8.51 19.47 3.93
CA THR A 273 -8.62 20.92 3.74
C THR A 273 -7.22 21.42 3.45
N SER A 274 -6.97 22.00 2.27
CA SER A 274 -5.69 22.62 1.94
C SER A 274 -5.86 24.12 1.76
N SER A 275 -5.25 24.90 2.65
CA SER A 275 -5.09 26.34 2.46
C SER A 275 -3.70 26.61 1.89
N THR A 276 -3.61 27.20 0.69
CA THR A 276 -2.36 27.71 0.12
C THR A 276 -2.11 29.12 0.61
N SER A 277 -1.04 29.32 1.38
CA SER A 277 -0.44 30.64 1.59
C SER A 277 0.60 30.90 0.50
N ASN A 278 0.85 32.18 0.16
CA ASN A 278 1.75 32.64 -0.91
C ASN A 278 3.25 32.24 -0.78
N SER A 279 3.60 31.25 0.06
CA SER A 279 4.97 30.85 0.42
C SER A 279 5.41 29.46 -0.06
N GLY A 280 4.60 28.76 -0.89
CA GLY A 280 4.87 27.36 -1.27
C GLY A 280 4.63 26.36 -0.14
N GLU A 281 3.97 26.83 0.93
CA GLU A 281 3.55 26.05 2.09
C GLU A 281 2.14 25.51 1.87
N LYS A 282 1.96 24.22 2.15
CA LYS A 282 0.68 23.52 2.11
C LYS A 282 0.43 22.91 3.48
N ILE A 283 -0.78 23.09 4.00
CA ILE A 283 -1.21 22.49 5.25
C ILE A 283 -2.34 21.53 4.92
N ARG A 284 -2.25 20.29 5.42
CA ARG A 284 -3.34 19.32 5.33
C ARG A 284 -3.80 18.95 6.73
N LYS A 285 -5.06 19.26 7.04
CA LYS A 285 -5.71 18.81 8.26
C LYS A 285 -5.99 17.32 8.21
N ILE A 286 -5.83 16.65 9.35
CA ILE A 286 -6.01 15.22 9.54
C ILE A 286 -7.08 15.02 10.62
N TYR A 287 -8.22 14.46 10.23
CA TYR A 287 -9.38 14.23 11.10
C TYR A 287 -9.30 12.90 11.85
N GLY A 288 -10.01 12.75 12.97
CA GLY A 288 -10.18 11.45 13.64
C GLY A 288 -8.88 10.80 14.12
N VAL A 289 -7.88 11.62 14.42
CA VAL A 289 -6.64 11.22 15.08
C VAL A 289 -6.90 11.19 16.59
N SER A 290 -6.39 10.18 17.27
CA SER A 290 -6.33 10.18 18.73
C SER A 290 -4.93 10.58 19.20
N PRO A 291 -4.76 11.19 20.39
CA PRO A 291 -3.45 11.48 20.93
C PRO A 291 -2.61 10.21 21.07
N ASN A 292 -1.29 10.32 20.92
CA ASN A 292 -0.34 9.22 21.07
C ASN A 292 -0.44 8.13 19.97
N GLU A 293 -0.96 8.48 18.80
CA GLU A 293 -0.99 7.63 17.60
C GLU A 293 0.19 7.94 16.68
N ASN A 294 0.78 6.91 16.05
CA ASN A 294 1.73 7.11 14.96
C ASN A 294 1.01 7.75 13.76
N ILE A 295 1.72 8.59 13.01
CA ILE A 295 1.24 9.24 11.79
C ILE A 295 2.03 8.68 10.62
N PHE A 296 1.34 7.98 9.73
CA PHE A 296 1.91 7.39 8.53
C PHE A 296 1.57 8.25 7.32
N VAL A 297 2.54 8.47 6.44
CA VAL A 297 2.34 9.07 5.12
C VAL A 297 2.95 8.15 4.07
N ASN A 298 2.13 7.69 3.12
CA ASN A 298 2.51 6.70 2.10
C ASN A 298 3.26 5.49 2.71
N GLY A 299 2.78 5.01 3.86
CA GLY A 299 3.35 3.86 4.56
C GLY A 299 4.53 4.18 5.50
N VAL A 300 5.09 5.39 5.49
CA VAL A 300 6.22 5.76 6.36
C VAL A 300 5.74 6.48 7.62
N VAL A 301 6.22 6.07 8.80
CA VAL A 301 5.95 6.80 10.05
C VAL A 301 6.75 8.10 10.07
N ILE A 302 6.06 9.22 9.94
CA ILE A 302 6.68 10.56 9.93
C ILE A 302 6.66 11.26 11.29
N GLY A 303 6.02 10.65 12.29
CA GLY A 303 5.83 11.27 13.59
C GLY A 303 4.68 10.67 14.39
N LYS A 304 4.32 11.37 15.46
CA LYS A 304 3.31 10.93 16.42
C LYS A 304 2.38 12.07 16.81
N SER A 305 1.09 11.80 16.94
CA SER A 305 0.12 12.79 17.40
C SER A 305 0.27 13.10 18.89
N THR A 306 0.06 14.35 19.26
CA THR A 306 -0.05 14.80 20.66
C THR A 306 -1.46 15.30 20.98
N SER A 307 -2.30 15.49 19.96
CA SER A 307 -3.69 15.93 20.10
C SER A 307 -4.60 15.28 19.05
N GLU A 308 -5.91 15.51 19.16
CA GLU A 308 -6.90 15.09 18.15
C GLU A 308 -6.94 16.02 16.92
N ASN A 309 -6.35 17.21 17.03
CA ASN A 309 -6.31 18.22 15.97
C ASN A 309 -4.93 18.21 15.33
N VAL A 310 -4.73 17.32 14.36
CA VAL A 310 -3.45 17.17 13.67
C VAL A 310 -3.48 17.84 12.30
N SER A 311 -2.41 18.51 11.92
CA SER A 311 -2.20 18.99 10.54
C SER A 311 -0.75 18.77 10.10
N ILE A 312 -0.58 18.24 8.89
CA ILE A 312 0.74 18.06 8.28
C ILE A 312 1.07 19.32 7.50
N VAL A 313 2.24 19.90 7.77
CA VAL A 313 2.76 21.08 7.08
C VAL A 313 3.84 20.64 6.12
N SER A 314 3.69 20.98 4.85
CA SER A 314 4.68 20.73 3.80
C SER A 314 5.14 22.03 3.16
N LYS A 315 6.44 22.13 2.91
CA LYS A 315 7.04 23.23 2.15
C LYS A 315 7.86 22.64 1.01
N ASN A 316 7.62 23.10 -0.22
CA ASN A 316 8.30 22.61 -1.43
C ASN A 316 8.26 21.08 -1.56
N GLY A 317 7.12 20.47 -1.21
CA GLY A 317 6.92 19.02 -1.27
C GLY A 317 7.61 18.22 -0.16
N ARG A 318 8.32 18.84 0.79
CA ARG A 318 8.84 18.12 1.97
C ARG A 318 7.98 18.41 3.18
N ILE A 319 7.75 17.41 4.03
CA ILE A 319 7.08 17.63 5.31
C ILE A 319 8.08 18.35 6.22
N VAL A 320 7.65 19.45 6.83
CA VAL A 320 8.51 20.27 7.69
C VAL A 320 8.01 20.35 9.12
N ASP A 321 6.72 20.11 9.35
CA ASP A 321 6.13 20.13 10.69
C ASP A 321 4.84 19.31 10.76
N ILE A 322 4.46 18.93 11.98
CA ILE A 322 3.18 18.30 12.32
C ILE A 322 2.55 19.12 13.45
N ILE A 323 1.61 20.01 13.10
CA ILE A 323 0.82 20.75 14.10
C ILE A 323 -0.05 19.75 14.86
N GLY A 324 0.00 19.80 16.19
CA GLY A 324 -0.69 18.83 17.05
C GLY A 324 -0.01 17.46 17.09
N GLY A 325 1.26 17.37 16.69
CA GLY A 325 2.10 16.18 16.77
C GLY A 325 3.58 16.50 17.00
N ILE A 326 4.40 15.46 16.96
CA ILE A 326 5.87 15.50 17.05
C ILE A 326 6.40 14.78 15.81
N ILE A 327 7.29 15.44 15.07
CA ILE A 327 7.92 14.88 13.88
C ILE A 327 8.95 13.80 14.26
N LYS A 328 9.04 12.72 13.46
CA LYS A 328 10.13 11.73 13.49
C LYS A 328 11.10 12.11 12.36
N PRO A 329 12.27 12.74 12.65
CA PRO A 329 13.16 13.26 11.61
C PRO A 329 13.57 12.22 10.57
N HIS A 330 14.03 11.05 11.00
CA HIS A 330 14.41 9.96 10.11
C HIS A 330 13.25 9.46 9.23
N GLY A 331 12.02 9.46 9.75
CA GLY A 331 10.84 9.09 8.97
C GLY A 331 10.54 10.08 7.84
N VAL A 332 10.70 11.37 8.09
CA VAL A 332 10.51 12.42 7.08
C VAL A 332 11.65 12.45 6.07
N GLU A 333 12.88 12.20 6.52
CA GLU A 333 14.04 11.99 5.66
C GLU A 333 13.81 10.81 4.70
N LYS A 334 13.32 9.68 5.23
CA LYS A 334 12.99 8.47 4.45
C LYS A 334 11.85 8.70 3.45
N LEU A 335 10.81 9.45 3.83
CA LEU A 335 9.68 9.75 2.94
C LEU A 335 10.07 10.64 1.76
N GLY A 336 10.99 11.58 1.95
CA GLY A 336 11.44 12.49 0.89
C GLY A 336 10.36 13.48 0.44
N SER A 337 10.25 13.69 -0.89
CA SER A 337 9.28 14.63 -1.46
C SER A 337 7.92 13.96 -1.68
N VAL A 338 6.85 14.59 -1.19
CA VAL A 338 5.49 14.07 -1.21
C VAL A 338 4.48 15.19 -1.50
N ASN A 339 3.50 14.89 -2.35
CA ASN A 339 2.33 15.76 -2.51
C ASN A 339 1.32 15.44 -1.40
N ILE A 340 1.35 16.20 -0.31
CA ILE A 340 0.49 15.95 0.86
C ILE A 340 -1.01 15.97 0.54
N SER A 341 -1.46 16.64 -0.53
CA SER A 341 -2.86 16.64 -0.96
C SER A 341 -3.31 15.28 -1.51
N LYS A 342 -2.39 14.51 -2.11
CA LYS A 342 -2.65 13.18 -2.68
C LYS A 342 -2.14 12.04 -1.80
N ALA A 343 -1.29 12.34 -0.83
CA ALA A 343 -0.66 11.33 0.01
C ALA A 343 -1.69 10.53 0.82
N ILE A 344 -1.41 9.25 1.04
CA ILE A 344 -2.22 8.43 1.93
C ILE A 344 -1.74 8.70 3.35
N VAL A 345 -2.64 9.20 4.20
CA VAL A 345 -2.34 9.47 5.62
C VAL A 345 -3.12 8.51 6.49
N LYS A 346 -2.44 7.78 7.37
CA LYS A 346 -3.05 6.87 8.36
C LYS A 346 -2.58 7.24 9.75
N THR A 347 -3.42 6.99 10.76
CA THR A 347 -2.99 7.13 12.15
C THR A 347 -3.42 5.97 13.02
N GLY A 348 -2.61 5.66 14.04
CA GLY A 348 -2.88 4.59 15.01
C GLY A 348 -2.31 3.24 14.57
N LEU A 349 -2.71 2.19 15.30
CA LEU A 349 -2.28 0.81 15.03
C LEU A 349 -3.02 0.22 13.83
N LEU A 350 -2.36 -0.70 13.11
CA LEU A 350 -2.97 -1.41 11.98
C LEU A 350 -4.14 -2.33 12.40
N ARG A 351 -4.12 -2.83 13.64
CA ARG A 351 -5.17 -3.67 14.22
C ARG A 351 -5.32 -3.36 15.71
N LYS A 352 -6.52 -2.95 16.13
CA LYS A 352 -6.78 -2.46 17.50
C LYS A 352 -7.10 -3.58 18.49
N PHE A 353 -7.86 -4.59 18.05
CA PHE A 353 -8.18 -5.73 18.90
C PHE A 353 -6.95 -6.62 19.05
N LYS A 354 -6.74 -7.15 20.25
CA LYS A 354 -5.69 -8.15 20.49
C LYS A 354 -6.07 -9.41 19.73
N PRO A 355 -5.33 -9.75 18.66
CA PRO A 355 -5.68 -10.91 17.85
C PRO A 355 -5.44 -12.18 18.67
N ASN A 356 -6.23 -13.20 18.38
CA ASN A 356 -5.94 -14.57 18.77
C ASN A 356 -5.60 -15.35 17.49
N PRO A 357 -4.31 -15.36 17.06
CA PRO A 357 -3.98 -15.85 15.74
C PRO A 357 -4.27 -17.34 15.59
N ARG A 358 -4.88 -17.71 14.47
CA ARG A 358 -5.13 -19.12 14.14
C ARG A 358 -4.09 -19.63 13.16
N ILE A 359 -3.50 -20.76 13.47
CA ILE A 359 -2.63 -21.48 12.53
C ILE A 359 -3.51 -22.23 11.53
N VAL A 360 -3.24 -22.01 10.25
CA VAL A 360 -3.91 -22.64 9.10
C VAL A 360 -2.99 -23.72 8.55
N SER A 361 -3.56 -24.88 8.21
CA SER A 361 -2.77 -25.93 7.54
C SER A 361 -2.47 -25.50 6.09
N LYS A 362 -1.36 -25.99 5.52
CA LYS A 362 -1.02 -25.72 4.10
C LYS A 362 -2.17 -26.13 3.16
N CYS A 363 -2.85 -27.23 3.47
CA CYS A 363 -3.98 -27.75 2.70
C CYS A 363 -5.16 -26.75 2.70
N ASP A 364 -5.58 -26.32 3.88
CA ASP A 364 -6.71 -25.39 4.04
C ASP A 364 -6.42 -24.06 3.33
N PHE A 365 -5.18 -23.56 3.41
CA PHE A 365 -4.84 -22.29 2.78
C PHE A 365 -4.77 -22.35 1.25
N ASN A 366 -4.31 -23.45 0.67
CA ASN A 366 -4.30 -23.60 -0.80
C ASN A 366 -5.73 -23.67 -1.37
N GLU A 367 -6.67 -24.25 -0.63
CA GLU A 367 -8.09 -24.13 -0.95
C GLU A 367 -8.59 -22.68 -0.85
N ILE A 368 -8.19 -21.96 0.20
CA ILE A 368 -8.63 -20.58 0.47
C ILE A 368 -8.06 -19.56 -0.54
N SER A 369 -6.80 -19.72 -0.93
CA SER A 369 -6.09 -18.76 -1.80
C SER A 369 -6.33 -18.98 -3.30
N GLY A 370 -6.94 -20.11 -3.68
CA GLY A 370 -7.12 -20.48 -5.08
C GLY A 370 -5.82 -20.77 -5.83
N ILE A 371 -4.69 -20.79 -5.12
CA ILE A 371 -3.36 -21.10 -5.67
C ILE A 371 -3.21 -22.62 -5.64
N GLY A 372 -3.19 -23.24 -6.83
CA GLY A 372 -2.95 -24.67 -6.96
C GLY A 372 -1.63 -25.09 -6.32
N ASN A 373 -1.60 -26.29 -5.72
CA ASN A 373 -0.40 -26.91 -5.14
C ASN A 373 0.74 -26.98 -6.18
N THR A 374 1.63 -26.00 -6.17
CA THR A 374 2.88 -26.01 -6.96
C THR A 374 4.11 -26.13 -6.08
N SER A 375 3.95 -26.40 -4.78
CA SER A 375 5.08 -26.71 -3.92
C SER A 375 5.62 -28.09 -4.29
N ASN A 376 6.78 -28.14 -4.94
CA ASN A 376 7.56 -29.35 -5.09
C ASN A 376 7.99 -29.80 -3.69
N GLU A 377 7.49 -30.93 -3.19
CA GLU A 377 7.82 -31.42 -1.85
C GLU A 377 9.33 -31.67 -1.68
N ASN A 378 10.03 -31.91 -2.79
CA ASN A 378 11.48 -32.13 -2.84
C ASN A 378 12.30 -30.83 -2.98
N SER A 379 11.71 -29.64 -2.82
CA SER A 379 12.48 -28.40 -2.78
C SER A 379 12.28 -27.64 -1.47
N LEU A 380 13.35 -26.98 -1.02
CA LEU A 380 13.33 -25.99 0.05
C LEU A 380 13.19 -24.61 -0.57
N ARG A 381 12.08 -23.93 -0.29
CA ARG A 381 11.80 -22.60 -0.86
C ARG A 381 11.94 -21.52 0.20
N ILE A 382 12.79 -20.53 -0.06
CA ILE A 382 13.14 -19.46 0.87
C ILE A 382 12.87 -18.13 0.19
N ALA A 383 12.09 -17.26 0.83
CA ALA A 383 11.84 -15.91 0.32
C ALA A 383 12.72 -14.88 1.03
N PHE A 384 13.08 -13.83 0.31
CA PHE A 384 13.75 -12.66 0.84
C PHE A 384 12.83 -11.44 0.70
N ILE A 385 12.60 -10.72 1.80
CA ILE A 385 11.79 -9.51 1.82
C ILE A 385 12.66 -8.37 2.34
N ASP A 386 12.81 -7.35 1.51
CA ASP A 386 13.56 -6.16 1.84
C ASP A 386 12.70 -4.92 1.57
N HIS A 387 12.30 -4.24 2.65
CA HIS A 387 11.60 -2.96 2.69
C HIS A 387 10.29 -2.80 1.87
N ALA A 388 9.93 -3.72 0.99
CA ALA A 388 8.71 -3.73 0.20
C ALA A 388 8.02 -5.08 0.37
N ALA A 389 6.91 -5.09 1.12
CA ALA A 389 6.08 -6.27 1.30
C ALA A 389 5.14 -6.43 0.09
N GLU A 390 5.65 -6.93 -1.03
CA GLU A 390 4.77 -7.50 -2.05
C GLU A 390 4.10 -8.75 -1.47
N ASN A 391 2.87 -8.54 -0.99
CA ASN A 391 1.87 -9.55 -0.62
C ASN A 391 2.43 -10.75 0.17
N ILE A 392 2.83 -10.53 1.44
CA ILE A 392 3.33 -11.57 2.37
C ILE A 392 2.44 -12.82 2.42
N TYR A 393 1.13 -12.69 2.17
CA TYR A 393 0.20 -13.82 2.09
C TYR A 393 0.52 -14.81 0.96
N ASN A 394 1.21 -14.39 -0.09
CA ASN A 394 1.65 -15.26 -1.19
C ASN A 394 2.86 -16.13 -0.82
N LEU A 395 3.52 -15.85 0.30
CA LEU A 395 4.68 -16.61 0.77
C LEU A 395 4.29 -17.83 1.61
N ASN A 396 3.00 -18.17 1.67
CA ASN A 396 2.45 -19.32 2.40
C ASN A 396 3.05 -20.68 1.97
N ASN A 397 3.67 -20.73 0.79
CA ASN A 397 4.29 -21.93 0.23
C ASN A 397 5.80 -22.01 0.50
N CYS A 398 6.38 -20.99 1.14
CA CYS A 398 7.78 -20.99 1.52
C CYS A 398 7.98 -21.81 2.80
N ASP A 399 9.20 -22.31 2.97
CA ASP A 399 9.62 -23.03 4.18
C ASP A 399 10.32 -22.10 5.19
N LEU A 400 10.84 -20.96 4.72
CA LEU A 400 11.51 -19.93 5.52
C LEU A 400 11.43 -18.57 4.81
N VAL A 401 11.38 -17.49 5.58
CA VAL A 401 11.48 -16.13 5.02
C VAL A 401 12.60 -15.36 5.72
N VAL A 402 13.44 -14.67 4.95
CA VAL A 402 14.45 -13.74 5.46
C VAL A 402 13.90 -12.32 5.27
N THR A 403 13.90 -11.51 6.32
CA THR A 403 13.34 -10.15 6.30
C THR A 403 14.37 -9.13 6.72
N VAL A 404 14.34 -7.94 6.13
CA VAL A 404 15.19 -6.80 6.48
C VAL A 404 14.31 -5.63 6.95
N GLY A 405 14.72 -5.01 8.05
CA GLY A 405 14.02 -3.90 8.70
C GLY A 405 13.12 -4.34 9.85
N ASP A 406 13.06 -3.51 10.90
CA ASP A 406 12.30 -3.75 12.13
C ASP A 406 10.79 -3.96 11.88
N ASP A 407 10.14 -3.02 11.19
CA ASP A 407 8.69 -3.10 10.93
C ASP A 407 8.33 -4.19 9.93
N THR A 408 9.13 -4.34 8.87
CA THR A 408 8.96 -5.42 7.88
C THR A 408 9.01 -6.76 8.58
N THR A 409 10.02 -6.97 9.44
CA THR A 409 10.19 -8.19 10.23
C THR A 409 9.02 -8.40 11.19
N LEU A 410 8.55 -7.36 11.87
CA LEU A 410 7.43 -7.44 12.81
C LEU A 410 6.11 -7.83 12.11
N ILE A 411 5.79 -7.20 10.98
CA ILE A 411 4.57 -7.45 10.20
C ILE A 411 4.64 -8.82 9.53
N ALA A 412 5.78 -9.14 8.89
CA ALA A 412 5.97 -10.41 8.21
C ALA A 412 5.90 -11.58 9.20
N SER A 413 6.58 -11.49 10.34
CA SER A 413 6.52 -12.54 11.37
C SER A 413 5.10 -12.75 11.91
N ASP A 414 4.34 -11.68 12.15
CA ASP A 414 2.95 -11.79 12.60
C ASP A 414 2.06 -12.48 11.56
N ILE A 415 2.13 -12.09 10.29
CA ILE A 415 1.33 -12.71 9.24
C ILE A 415 1.74 -14.17 9.04
N LEU A 416 3.04 -14.44 8.90
CA LEU A 416 3.59 -15.76 8.62
C LEU A 416 3.42 -16.76 9.77
N TYR A 417 3.20 -16.26 11.00
CA TYR A 417 2.80 -17.09 12.14
C TYR A 417 1.60 -17.99 11.81
N ARG A 418 0.61 -17.46 11.08
CA ARG A 418 -0.62 -18.19 10.72
C ARG A 418 -0.34 -19.35 9.76
N PHE A 419 0.79 -19.34 9.07
CA PHE A 419 1.21 -20.40 8.15
C PHE A 419 2.30 -21.30 8.75
N SER A 420 2.66 -21.09 10.03
CA SER A 420 3.80 -21.76 10.68
C SER A 420 5.13 -21.59 9.94
N ILE A 421 5.32 -20.44 9.26
CA ILE A 421 6.55 -20.17 8.51
C ILE A 421 7.52 -19.38 9.39
N PRO A 422 8.72 -19.92 9.68
CA PRO A 422 9.74 -19.20 10.43
C PRO A 422 10.31 -18.01 9.66
N VAL A 423 10.76 -17.00 10.41
CA VAL A 423 11.41 -15.80 9.86
C VAL A 423 12.83 -15.65 10.40
N ILE A 424 13.79 -15.32 9.54
CA ILE A 424 15.08 -14.76 9.93
C ILE A 424 15.01 -13.24 9.71
N GLY A 425 14.83 -12.49 10.78
CA GLY A 425 14.76 -11.03 10.73
C GLY A 425 16.12 -10.39 10.95
N ILE A 426 16.50 -9.47 10.07
CA ILE A 426 17.67 -8.60 10.19
C ILE A 426 17.16 -7.20 10.52
N THR A 427 17.46 -6.71 11.72
CA THR A 427 16.88 -5.47 12.27
C THR A 427 17.98 -4.60 12.88
N ASP A 428 17.75 -3.31 13.06
CA ASP A 428 18.70 -2.38 13.69
C ASP A 428 18.19 -1.78 15.01
N GLY A 429 16.92 -2.07 15.36
CA GLY A 429 16.29 -1.67 16.61
C GLY A 429 15.42 -0.41 16.49
N ASP A 430 15.27 0.19 15.30
CA ASP A 430 14.32 1.30 15.07
C ASP A 430 12.89 0.81 14.84
N LEU A 431 12.27 0.30 15.92
CA LEU A 431 10.90 -0.21 15.86
C LEU A 431 9.86 0.92 15.95
N ASP A 432 9.05 1.11 14.90
CA ASP A 432 7.98 2.11 14.87
C ASP A 432 6.69 1.67 15.58
N LYS A 433 6.63 0.45 16.13
CA LYS A 433 5.45 -0.11 16.84
C LYS A 433 4.18 -0.05 15.99
N VAL A 434 4.29 -0.49 14.74
CA VAL A 434 3.18 -0.54 13.77
C VAL A 434 2.06 -1.52 14.22
N VAL A 435 2.42 -2.54 15.02
CA VAL A 435 1.49 -3.43 15.73
C VAL A 435 1.85 -3.51 17.22
N GLU A 436 0.86 -3.73 18.11
CA GLU A 436 1.07 -3.77 19.57
C GLU A 436 1.96 -4.95 20.00
N LYS A 437 1.78 -6.11 19.37
CA LYS A 437 2.54 -7.33 19.61
C LYS A 437 2.57 -8.17 18.34
N GLY A 438 3.77 -8.48 17.85
CA GLY A 438 3.96 -9.45 16.76
C GLY A 438 4.00 -10.89 17.31
N PHE A 439 3.57 -11.84 16.47
CA PHE A 439 3.68 -13.26 16.73
C PHE A 439 4.84 -13.83 15.91
N LYS A 440 5.45 -14.91 16.38
CA LYS A 440 6.61 -15.53 15.73
C LYS A 440 6.41 -17.03 15.67
N ALA A 441 6.57 -17.61 14.49
CA ALA A 441 6.53 -19.06 14.34
C ALA A 441 7.72 -19.68 15.08
N LYS A 442 7.59 -20.95 15.44
CA LYS A 442 8.68 -21.73 16.03
C LYS A 442 9.89 -21.69 15.09
N ASP A 443 11.10 -21.64 15.66
CA ASP A 443 12.38 -21.63 14.92
C ASP A 443 12.70 -20.34 14.13
N SER A 444 11.87 -19.30 14.31
CA SER A 444 12.19 -17.91 13.94
C SER A 444 13.43 -17.41 14.70
N LEU A 445 14.16 -16.48 14.08
CA LEU A 445 15.40 -15.91 14.57
C LEU A 445 15.42 -14.42 14.21
N ILE A 446 15.53 -13.52 15.20
CA ILE A 446 15.69 -12.10 14.96
C ILE A 446 17.10 -11.70 15.37
N ILE A 447 17.84 -11.11 14.44
CA ILE A 447 19.22 -10.64 14.62
C ILE A 447 19.18 -9.11 14.61
N GLU A 448 19.32 -8.53 15.79
CA GLU A 448 19.35 -7.09 15.99
C GLU A 448 20.80 -6.59 15.95
N LEU A 449 21.06 -5.71 15.00
CA LEU A 449 22.35 -5.09 14.69
C LEU A 449 22.45 -3.71 15.35
N ALA A 450 23.54 -2.99 15.08
CA ALA A 450 23.61 -1.56 15.41
C ALA A 450 22.84 -0.74 14.36
N GLU A 451 22.41 0.46 14.77
CA GLU A 451 21.63 1.41 13.97
C GLU A 451 22.17 1.59 12.53
N GLY A 452 21.27 1.45 11.54
CA GLY A 452 21.52 1.60 10.11
C GLY A 452 22.29 0.47 9.43
N LEU A 453 22.59 -0.64 10.13
CA LEU A 453 23.35 -1.76 9.54
C LEU A 453 22.48 -2.84 8.88
N ASP A 454 21.18 -2.88 9.19
CA ASP A 454 20.23 -3.83 8.62
C ASP A 454 20.15 -3.71 7.09
N ASP A 455 20.14 -2.50 6.55
CA ASP A 455 20.18 -2.23 5.10
C ASP A 455 21.45 -2.79 4.45
N ILE A 456 22.61 -2.53 5.04
CA ILE A 456 23.92 -2.90 4.50
C ILE A 456 24.07 -4.43 4.52
N ILE A 457 23.72 -5.05 5.65
CA ILE A 457 23.81 -6.50 5.82
C ILE A 457 22.74 -7.20 4.99
N GLY A 458 21.51 -6.68 4.98
CA GLY A 458 20.41 -7.15 4.16
C GLY A 458 20.79 -7.21 2.69
N ARG A 459 21.38 -6.14 2.17
CA ARG A 459 21.90 -6.11 0.81
C ARG A 459 23.01 -7.15 0.58
N ALA A 460 23.95 -7.28 1.51
CA ALA A 460 25.02 -8.28 1.38
C ALA A 460 24.50 -9.72 1.38
N ILE A 461 23.42 -10.01 2.13
CA ILE A 461 22.73 -11.30 2.13
C ILE A 461 22.03 -11.51 0.78
N PHE A 462 21.29 -10.52 0.31
CA PHE A 462 20.59 -10.59 -0.98
C PHE A 462 21.55 -10.88 -2.14
N ASP A 463 22.69 -10.20 -2.14
CA ASP A 463 23.68 -10.34 -3.19
C ASP A 463 24.42 -11.69 -3.12
N LYS A 464 24.83 -12.14 -1.92
CA LYS A 464 25.70 -13.33 -1.77
C LYS A 464 24.96 -14.66 -1.69
N ILE A 465 23.77 -14.68 -1.10
CA ILE A 465 23.01 -15.91 -0.83
C ILE A 465 21.88 -16.07 -1.85
N PHE A 466 21.21 -14.97 -2.17
CA PHE A 466 20.03 -14.98 -3.04
C PHE A 466 20.35 -14.67 -4.50
N ASP A 467 21.58 -14.25 -4.83
CA ASP A 467 22.01 -13.87 -6.18
C ASP A 467 21.01 -12.91 -6.86
N PHE A 468 20.59 -11.89 -6.10
CA PHE A 468 19.59 -10.90 -6.53
C PHE A 468 18.19 -11.45 -6.85
N SER A 469 17.86 -12.68 -6.43
CA SER A 469 16.53 -13.27 -6.58
C SER A 469 15.72 -13.17 -5.27
N PRO A 470 14.46 -12.69 -5.30
CA PRO A 470 13.62 -12.65 -4.10
C PRO A 470 13.21 -14.05 -3.60
N ILE A 471 13.42 -15.08 -4.41
CA ILE A 471 13.12 -16.48 -4.08
C ILE A 471 14.35 -17.33 -4.38
N LEU A 472 14.80 -18.04 -3.35
CA LEU A 472 15.81 -19.09 -3.44
C LEU A 472 15.11 -20.45 -3.34
N GLU A 473 15.27 -21.28 -4.37
CA GLU A 473 14.76 -22.64 -4.38
C GLU A 473 15.92 -23.64 -4.42
N ILE A 474 16.01 -24.49 -3.40
CA ILE A 474 17.05 -25.50 -3.27
C ILE A 474 16.42 -26.87 -3.46
N ASN A 475 16.76 -27.56 -4.54
CA ASN A 475 16.31 -28.94 -4.76
C ASN A 475 17.03 -29.89 -3.81
N LEU A 476 16.27 -30.77 -3.17
CA LEU A 476 16.75 -31.79 -2.24
C LEU A 476 16.83 -33.10 -3.01
N ASN A 477 18.05 -33.54 -3.31
CA ASN A 477 18.29 -34.80 -4.02
C ASN A 477 18.61 -35.92 -3.03
N SER A 478 18.34 -37.16 -3.42
CA SER A 478 18.72 -38.37 -2.68
C SER A 478 20.23 -38.59 -2.54
N GLU A 479 21.09 -37.71 -3.08
CA GLU A 479 22.55 -37.76 -2.85
C GLU A 479 22.97 -36.97 -1.60
N ASP A 480 22.14 -36.03 -1.13
CA ASP A 480 22.33 -35.34 0.16
C ASP A 480 22.10 -36.27 1.38
N SER A 481 21.66 -37.52 1.13
CA SER A 481 21.26 -38.52 2.12
C SER A 481 22.36 -39.48 2.56
N ILE A 482 23.59 -39.36 2.04
CA ILE A 482 24.66 -40.30 2.37
C ILE A 482 25.28 -39.83 3.68
N PHE A 483 24.79 -40.36 4.81
CA PHE A 483 25.47 -40.59 6.10
C PHE A 483 24.43 -40.66 7.23
N ASP A 484 23.77 -41.80 7.38
CA ASP A 484 23.81 -42.60 8.61
C ASP A 484 22.82 -43.77 8.56
N ASN A 485 23.23 -44.90 9.13
CA ASN A 485 22.56 -46.19 9.02
C ASN A 485 21.16 -46.19 9.67
N CYS A 486 20.16 -46.64 8.91
CA CYS A 486 18.91 -47.22 9.40
C CYS A 486 17.99 -46.31 10.22
N GLU A 487 17.58 -45.17 9.68
CA GLU A 487 16.33 -44.50 10.06
C GLU A 487 15.53 -44.10 8.82
N THR A 488 14.21 -44.15 8.92
CA THR A 488 13.27 -43.76 7.86
C THR A 488 13.59 -42.34 7.38
N PHE A 489 14.03 -42.22 6.14
CA PHE A 489 14.39 -40.96 5.49
C PHE A 489 13.21 -39.98 5.46
N ASN A 490 13.36 -38.81 6.08
CA ASN A 490 12.34 -37.77 6.12
C ASN A 490 12.84 -36.47 5.47
N ILE A 491 12.15 -36.02 4.43
CA ILE A 491 12.45 -34.77 3.70
C ILE A 491 12.48 -33.57 4.66
N SER A 492 11.69 -33.60 5.74
CA SER A 492 11.71 -32.53 6.75
C SER A 492 13.08 -32.35 7.40
N ASP A 493 13.82 -33.44 7.60
CA ASP A 493 15.11 -33.39 8.31
C ASP A 493 16.20 -32.79 7.42
N LEU A 494 16.16 -33.08 6.11
CA LEU A 494 17.01 -32.42 5.12
C LEU A 494 16.70 -30.93 5.02
N LYS A 495 15.42 -30.53 4.98
CA LYS A 495 15.02 -29.12 5.02
C LYS A 495 15.58 -28.43 6.26
N ASN A 496 15.43 -29.03 7.43
CA ASN A 496 15.94 -28.49 8.69
C ASN A 496 17.47 -28.35 8.68
N LYS A 497 18.20 -29.33 8.13
CA LYS A 497 19.65 -29.27 7.98
C LYS A 497 20.08 -28.11 7.08
N LYS A 498 19.45 -27.96 5.90
CA LYS A 498 19.73 -26.87 4.96
C LYS A 498 19.40 -25.48 5.54
N ILE A 499 18.29 -25.36 6.28
CA ILE A 499 17.95 -24.13 7.00
C ILE A 499 19.03 -23.78 8.04
N LYS A 500 19.59 -24.78 8.72
CA LYS A 500 20.68 -24.56 9.68
C LYS A 500 21.97 -24.09 8.97
N GLU A 501 22.34 -24.72 7.85
CA GLU A 501 23.48 -24.30 7.01
C GLU A 501 23.32 -22.83 6.57
N LEU A 502 22.13 -22.44 6.10
CA LEU A 502 21.81 -21.06 5.73
C LEU A 502 21.98 -20.08 6.91
N LYS A 503 21.47 -20.44 8.09
CA LYS A 503 21.63 -19.62 9.31
C LYS A 503 23.12 -19.36 9.61
N GLU A 504 23.96 -20.38 9.47
CA GLU A 504 25.41 -20.25 9.67
C GLU A 504 26.07 -19.35 8.62
N GLU A 505 25.64 -19.42 7.36
CA GLU A 505 26.12 -18.54 6.29
C GLU A 505 25.74 -17.07 6.50
N ILE A 506 24.49 -16.80 6.88
CA ILE A 506 24.02 -15.45 7.24
C ILE A 506 24.88 -14.91 8.39
N LEU A 507 25.10 -15.69 9.44
CA LEU A 507 25.94 -15.27 10.57
C LEU A 507 27.39 -15.01 10.17
N LYS A 508 27.95 -15.74 9.20
CA LYS A 508 29.30 -15.44 8.66
C LYS A 508 29.33 -14.08 7.95
N ILE A 509 28.32 -13.77 7.15
CA ILE A 509 28.20 -12.45 6.48
C ILE A 509 28.13 -11.34 7.52
N ILE A 510 27.29 -11.52 8.55
CA ILE A 510 27.14 -10.54 9.64
C ILE A 510 28.46 -10.34 10.37
N ASN A 511 29.13 -11.42 10.81
CA ASN A 511 30.39 -11.33 11.54
C ASN A 511 31.52 -10.65 10.75
N ASN A 512 31.50 -10.74 9.41
CA ASN A 512 32.48 -10.05 8.56
C ASN A 512 32.25 -8.53 8.49
N ILE A 513 31.02 -8.06 8.74
CA ILE A 513 30.63 -6.64 8.63
C ILE A 513 30.50 -6.00 10.02
N SER A 514 29.81 -6.67 10.95
CA SER A 514 29.60 -6.23 12.33
C SER A 514 29.67 -7.41 13.31
N PRO A 515 30.67 -7.45 14.21
CA PRO A 515 30.81 -8.53 15.18
C PRO A 515 29.89 -8.36 16.40
N LYS A 516 29.09 -7.28 16.48
CA LYS A 516 28.20 -7.00 17.62
C LYS A 516 26.76 -7.03 17.16
N TYR A 517 26.01 -8.02 17.65
CA TYR A 517 24.59 -8.18 17.41
C TYR A 517 23.93 -8.96 18.56
N ASN A 518 22.62 -8.79 18.71
CA ASN A 518 21.80 -9.52 19.66
C ASN A 518 20.93 -10.53 18.92
N ILE A 519 20.90 -11.77 19.39
CA ILE A 519 19.98 -12.80 18.87
C ILE A 519 18.77 -12.89 19.79
N LYS A 520 17.57 -12.80 19.20
CA LYS A 520 16.29 -13.04 19.86
C LYS A 520 15.58 -14.21 19.16
N TYR A 521 15.20 -15.21 19.94
CA TYR A 521 14.35 -16.32 19.47
C TYR A 521 12.88 -15.95 19.66
#